data_AF-A0A848BCZ0-F1
#
_entry.id   AF-A0A848BCZ0-F1
#
_cell.length_a   1.000
_cell.length_b   1.000
_cell.length_c   1.000
_cell.angle_alpha   90.00
_cell.angle_beta   90.00
_cell.angle_gamma   90.00
#
_symmetry.space_group_name_H-M   'P 1'
#
loop_
_entity.id
_entity.type
_entity.pdbx_description
1 polymer ?
#
loop_
_entity_poly.entity_id
_entity_poly.type
_entity_poly.pdbx_seq_one_letter_code
_entity_poly.pdbx_strand_id
1 'polypeptide(L)' 'ENGLSQRQLEKISGVKQPVIARMEKGTSTPQLETILRLLAPLGKTLKVVPIEPATASV' A
#
# COMPACT_ATOMS: atom_id res chain seq x y z
N GLU A 1 2.58 -3.92 11.35
CA GLU A 1 2.09 -4.98 10.43
C GLU A 1 3.14 -5.76 9.62
N ASN A 2 4.45 -5.50 9.73
CA ASN A 2 5.50 -6.54 9.52
C ASN A 2 6.83 -6.18 10.23
N GLY A 3 6.85 -5.13 11.08
CA GLY A 3 8.06 -4.61 11.71
C GLY A 3 9.07 -3.97 10.74
N LEU A 4 8.74 -3.85 9.45
CA LEU A 4 9.61 -3.27 8.43
C LEU A 4 9.54 -1.73 8.47
N SER A 5 10.71 -1.10 8.55
CA SER A 5 10.86 0.32 8.25
C SER A 5 10.65 0.60 6.76
N GLN A 6 10.28 1.82 6.42
CA GLN A 6 10.12 2.26 5.02
C GLN A 6 11.41 2.03 4.19
N ARG A 7 12.60 2.16 4.81
CA ARG A 7 13.88 1.86 4.15
C ARG A 7 14.08 0.38 3.86
N GLN A 8 13.63 -0.50 4.76
CA GLN A 8 13.64 -1.94 4.50
C GLN A 8 12.64 -2.29 3.40
N LEU A 9 11.46 -1.67 3.42
CA LEU A 9 10.46 -1.85 2.38
C LEU A 9 10.96 -1.37 1.02
N GLU A 10 11.70 -0.26 0.95
CA GLU A 10 12.37 0.18 -0.28
C GLU A 10 13.31 -0.90 -0.84
N LYS A 11 14.14 -1.51 0.02
CA LYS A 11 15.10 -2.54 -0.41
C LYS A 11 14.42 -3.75 -1.03
N ILE A 12 13.29 -4.18 -0.48
CA ILE A 12 12.61 -5.41 -0.92
C ILE A 12 11.55 -5.17 -2.02
N SER A 13 11.01 -3.95 -2.14
CA SER A 13 9.98 -3.61 -3.15
C SER A 13 10.54 -2.85 -4.35
N GLY A 14 11.73 -2.27 -4.24
CA GLY A 14 12.29 -1.34 -5.24
C GLY A 14 11.57 0.01 -5.29
N VAL A 15 10.59 0.26 -4.42
CA VAL A 15 9.87 1.55 -4.33
C VAL A 15 10.60 2.49 -3.38
N LYS A 16 10.91 3.70 -3.84
CA LYS A 16 11.66 4.68 -3.05
C LYS A 16 10.96 5.05 -1.74
N GLN A 17 11.69 5.15 -0.64
CA GLN A 17 11.17 5.51 0.68
C GLN A 17 10.35 6.81 0.71
N PRO A 18 10.72 7.89 -0.01
CA PRO A 18 9.86 9.07 -0.11
C PRO A 18 8.48 8.80 -0.76
N VAL A 19 8.38 7.84 -1.68
CA VAL A 19 7.10 7.44 -2.29
C VAL A 19 6.26 6.67 -1.26
N ILE A 20 6.87 5.73 -0.55
CA ILE A 20 6.21 4.97 0.54
C ILE A 20 5.68 5.94 1.60
N ALA A 21 6.51 6.87 2.07
CA ALA A 21 6.13 7.84 3.11
C ALA A 21 4.99 8.77 2.67
N ARG A 22 4.96 9.20 1.40
CA ARG A 22 3.84 10.00 0.88
C ARG A 22 2.56 9.19 0.73
N MET A 23 2.67 7.93 0.31
CA MET A 23 1.54 7.01 0.21
C MET A 23 0.91 6.75 1.58
N GLU A 24 1.72 6.46 2.60
CA GLU A 24 1.26 6.27 3.98
C GLU A 24 0.64 7.54 4.59
N LYS A 25 1.15 8.72 4.23
CA LYS A 25 0.59 10.03 4.64
C LYS A 25 -0.63 10.47 3.82
N GLY A 26 -0.98 9.76 2.75
CA GLY A 26 -2.06 10.15 1.84
C GLY A 26 -1.78 11.42 1.02
N THR A 27 -0.52 11.86 0.90
CA THR A 27 -0.16 13.09 0.17
C THR A 27 0.17 12.85 -1.31
N SER A 28 0.08 11.61 -1.78
CA SER A 28 0.18 11.26 -3.19
C SER A 28 -0.67 10.06 -3.52
N THR A 29 -1.26 10.04 -4.71
CA THR A 29 -1.94 8.86 -5.26
C THR A 29 -0.92 7.95 -5.95
N PRO A 30 -0.58 6.78 -5.39
CA PRO A 30 0.32 5.84 -6.06
C PRO A 30 -0.36 5.26 -7.31
N GLN A 31 0.45 4.94 -8.32
CA GLN A 31 -0.02 4.12 -9.43
C GLN A 31 -0.27 2.68 -8.96
N LEU A 32 -1.16 1.96 -9.66
CA LEU A 32 -1.46 0.55 -9.36
C LEU A 32 -0.19 -0.32 -9.31
N GLU A 33 0.73 -0.13 -10.26
CA GLU A 33 2.02 -0.84 -10.30
C GLU A 33 2.83 -0.65 -9.01
N THR A 34 2.83 0.57 -8.45
CA THR A 34 3.54 0.87 -7.19
C THR A 34 2.92 0.11 -6.03
N ILE A 35 1.58 0.01 -5.98
CA ILE A 35 0.89 -0.79 -4.97
C ILE A 35 1.28 -2.27 -5.12
N LEU A 36 1.24 -2.82 -6.33
CA LEU A 36 1.57 -4.22 -6.58
C LEU A 36 3.03 -4.55 -6.20
N ARG A 37 3.98 -3.66 -6.50
CA ARG A 37 5.39 -3.80 -6.08
C ARG A 37 5.58 -3.82 -4.57
N LEU A 38 4.74 -3.10 -3.81
CA LEU A 38 4.76 -3.12 -2.35
C LEU A 38 4.12 -4.39 -1.79
N LEU A 39 3.05 -4.89 -2.42
CA LEU A 39 2.33 -6.10 -1.97
C LEU A 39 3.11 -7.40 -2.21
N ALA A 40 3.82 -7.51 -3.35
CA ALA A 40 4.56 -8.70 -3.72
C ALA A 40 5.55 -9.20 -2.65
N PRO A 41 6.49 -8.40 -2.11
CA PRO A 41 7.42 -8.85 -1.07
C PRO A 41 6.75 -9.08 0.29
N LEU A 42 5.51 -8.62 0.49
CA LEU A 42 4.71 -8.87 1.69
C LEU A 42 3.86 -10.16 1.57
N GLY A 43 3.93 -10.86 0.44
CA GLY A 43 3.11 -12.04 0.16
C GLY A 43 1.62 -11.70 0.03
N LYS A 44 1.30 -10.52 -0.50
CA LYS A 44 -0.08 -10.00 -0.63
C LYS A 44 -0.44 -9.71 -2.09
N THR A 45 -1.74 -9.54 -2.34
CA THR A 45 -2.29 -9.13 -3.65
C THR A 45 -3.57 -8.31 -3.43
N LEU A 46 -4.08 -7.70 -4.50
CA LEU A 46 -5.37 -6.99 -4.51
C LEU A 46 -6.51 -7.93 -4.89
N LYS A 47 -7.70 -7.68 -4.34
CA LYS A 47 -8.94 -8.36 -4.69
C LYS A 47 -10.02 -7.31 -4.94
N VAL A 48 -10.71 -7.40 -6.08
CA VAL A 48 -11.91 -6.59 -6.34
C VAL A 48 -13.07 -7.25 -5.61
N VAL A 49 -13.81 -6.46 -4.82
CA VAL A 49 -14.96 -6.91 -4.03
C VAL A 49 -16.13 -5.93 -4.26
N PRO A 50 -17.38 -6.34 -4.03
CA PRO A 50 -18.51 -5.42 -4.02
C PRO A 50 -18.28 -4.28 -3.02
N ILE A 51 -18.75 -3.08 -3.35
CA ILE A 51 -18.76 -1.96 -2.41
C ILE A 51 -19.87 -2.24 -1.40
N GLU A 52 -19.53 -2.33 -0.12
CA GLU A 52 -20.55 -2.40 0.92
C GLU A 52 -21.29 -1.05 0.97
N PRO A 53 -22.63 -1.04 0.90
CA PRO A 53 -23.37 0.19 1.10
C PRO A 53 -23.01 0.68 2.49
N ALA A 54 -22.57 1.94 2.61
CA ALA A 54 -22.29 2.54 3.90
C ALA A 54 -23.51 2.32 4.79
N THR A 55 -23.39 1.45 5.79
CA THR A 55 -24.38 1.35 6.84
C THR A 55 -24.42 2.74 7.45
N ALA A 56 -25.48 3.50 7.13
CA ALA A 56 -25.85 4.65 7.90
C ALA A 56 -25.93 4.15 9.34
N SER A 57 -25.00 4.59 10.18
CA SER A 57 -25.10 4.38 11.61
C SER A 57 -26.45 4.94 12.03
N VAL A 58 -27.39 4.04 12.33
CA VAL A 58 -28.62 4.35 13.05
C VAL A 58 -28.28 4.42 14.53
#